data_AF-A0A0G0SI87-F1
#
_entry.id   AF-A0A0G0SI87-F1
#
_cell.length_a   1.000
_cell.length_b   1.000
_cell.length_c   1.000
_cell.angle_alpha   90.00
_cell.angle_beta   90.00
_cell.angle_gamma   90.00
#
_symmetry.space_group_name_H-M   'P 1'
#
loop_
_entity.id
_entity.type
_entity.pdbx_description
1 polymer ?
#
loop_
_entity_poly.entity_id
_entity_poly.type
_entity_poly.pdbx_seq_one_letter_code
_entity_poly.pdbx_strand_id
1 'polypeptide(L)'
;MNSAEERGKRLGFLIASLEMSAEQREAMLSLLPEMTEAQLNELLEILEVSYLHAATKEQDKKFVEELKSVEKKYEEKIHEINEETNKELDSIA
;
A
#
# COMPACT_ATOMS: atom_id res chain seq x y z
N MET A 1 -16.22 22.09 -0.11
CA MET A 1 -14.89 22.64 0.18
C MET A 1 -14.67 22.55 1.67
N ASN A 2 -13.64 21.82 2.12
CA ASN A 2 -13.31 21.69 3.54
C ASN A 2 -12.85 23.06 4.08
N SER A 3 -13.17 23.35 5.34
CA SER A 3 -12.75 24.62 5.96
C SER A 3 -11.22 24.67 6.15
N ALA A 4 -10.65 25.87 6.30
CA ALA A 4 -9.22 26.01 6.61
C ALA A 4 -8.85 25.29 7.92
N GLU A 5 -9.75 25.32 8.92
CA GLU A 5 -9.59 24.60 10.18
C GLU A 5 -9.54 23.08 9.97
N GLU A 6 -10.44 22.55 9.13
CA GLU A 6 -10.51 21.13 8.82
C GLU A 6 -9.27 20.64 8.07
N ARG A 7 -8.79 21.44 7.11
CA ARG A 7 -7.51 21.19 6.41
C ARG A 7 -6.33 21.20 7.38
N GLY A 8 -6.29 22.17 8.29
CA GLY A 8 -5.24 22.24 9.33
C GLY A 8 -5.23 21.03 10.26
N LYS A 9 -6.40 20.60 10.74
CA LYS A 9 -6.54 19.38 11.56
C LYS A 9 -6.07 18.14 10.82
N ARG A 10 -6.44 18.00 9.54
CA ARG A 10 -6.06 16.86 8.71
C ARG A 10 -4.56 16.82 8.45
N LEU A 11 -3.96 17.96 8.10
CA LEU A 11 -2.52 18.09 7.91
C LEU A 11 -1.76 17.75 9.22
N GLY A 12 -2.20 18.28 10.35
CA GLY A 12 -1.61 18.00 11.66
C GLY A 12 -1.66 16.51 12.03
N PHE A 13 -2.80 15.86 11.78
CA PHE A 13 -2.94 14.41 11.98
C PHE A 13 -1.96 13.61 11.11
N LEU A 14 -1.86 13.92 9.81
CA LEU A 14 -1.00 13.21 8.89
C LEU A 14 0.48 13.40 9.26
N ILE A 15 0.89 14.62 9.60
CA ILE A 15 2.24 14.89 10.10
C ILE A 15 2.51 14.07 11.37
N ALA A 16 1.57 14.04 12.32
CA ALA A 16 1.68 13.25 13.55
C ALA A 16 1.89 11.75 13.29
N SER A 17 1.28 11.22 12.22
CA SER A 17 1.38 9.80 11.85
C SER A 17 2.73 9.41 11.23
N LEU A 18 3.56 10.36 10.79
CA LEU A 18 4.86 10.08 10.20
C LEU A 18 5.87 9.64 11.26
N GLU A 19 6.63 8.59 10.95
CA GLU A 19 7.81 8.18 11.70
C GLU A 19 8.98 9.12 11.39
N MET A 20 9.16 10.12 12.24
CA MET A 20 10.23 11.12 12.13
C MET A 20 10.74 11.52 13.51
N SER A 21 12.01 11.93 13.59
CA SER A 21 12.60 12.46 14.82
C SER A 21 11.93 13.78 15.24
N ALA A 22 12.12 14.18 16.49
CA ALA A 22 11.59 15.44 16.99
C ALA A 22 12.14 16.64 16.19
N GLU A 23 13.44 16.60 15.86
CA GLU A 23 14.13 17.65 15.09
C GLU A 23 13.59 17.73 13.65
N GLN A 24 13.36 16.58 13.01
CA GLN A 24 12.77 16.52 11.66
C GLN A 24 11.35 17.08 11.66
N ARG A 25 10.56 16.76 12.69
CA ARG A 25 9.19 17.23 12.85
C ARG A 25 9.16 18.74 13.05
N GLU A 26 10.02 19.27 13.91
CA GLU A 26 10.13 20.70 14.16
C GLU A 26 10.58 21.47 12.91
N ALA A 27 11.59 20.95 12.19
CA ALA A 27 12.01 21.52 10.92
C ALA A 27 10.86 21.55 9.91
N MET A 28 10.09 20.47 9.77
CA MET A 28 8.96 20.44 8.85
C MET A 28 7.85 21.42 9.26
N LEU A 29 7.51 21.49 10.56
CA LEU A 29 6.52 22.45 11.06
C LEU A 29 6.95 23.91 10.85
N SER A 30 8.26 24.20 10.93
CA SER A 30 8.79 25.54 10.68
C SER A 30 8.67 25.99 9.22
N LEU A 31 8.54 25.05 8.27
CA LEU A 31 8.39 25.35 6.85
C LEU A 31 6.94 25.65 6.45
N LEU A 32 5.95 25.11 7.18
CA LEU A 32 4.53 25.23 6.83
C LEU A 32 4.04 26.69 6.70
N PRO A 33 4.44 27.66 7.55
CA PRO A 33 4.01 29.05 7.42
C PRO A 33 4.53 29.73 6.15
N GLU A 34 5.64 29.26 5.59
CA GLU A 34 6.27 29.81 4.39
C GLU A 34 5.68 29.24 3.10
N MET A 35 4.81 28.23 3.19
CA MET A 35 4.19 27.59 2.05
C MET A 35 2.94 28.36 1.60
N THR A 36 2.76 28.47 0.29
CA THR A 36 1.51 28.95 -0.30
C THR A 36 0.38 27.95 -0.08
N GLU A 37 -0.88 28.40 -0.19
CA GLU A 37 -2.04 27.51 -0.07
C GLU A 37 -1.98 26.34 -1.07
N ALA A 38 -1.50 26.59 -2.29
CA ALA A 38 -1.32 25.54 -3.30
C ALA A 38 -0.32 24.47 -2.84
N GLN A 39 0.83 24.89 -2.30
CA GLN A 39 1.85 23.97 -1.79
C GLN A 39 1.38 23.20 -0.55
N LEU A 40 0.59 23.83 0.32
CA LEU A 40 -0.01 23.15 1.47
C LEU A 40 -1.03 22.09 1.03
N ASN A 41 -1.81 22.36 -0.02
CA ASN A 41 -2.73 21.38 -0.58
C ASN A 41 -1.97 20.21 -1.23
N GLU A 42 -0.93 20.48 -2.01
CA GLU A 42 -0.09 19.44 -2.61
C GLU A 42 0.57 18.56 -1.54
N LEU A 43 1.13 19.18 -0.48
CA LEU A 43 1.68 18.46 0.66
C LEU A 43 0.61 17.58 1.33
N LEU A 44 -0.59 18.11 1.55
CA LEU A 44 -1.70 17.37 2.15
C LEU A 44 -2.04 16.13 1.31
N GLU A 45 -2.16 16.27 0.00
CA GLU A 45 -2.44 15.17 -0.93
C GLU A 45 -1.35 14.07 -0.87
N ILE A 46 -0.07 14.46 -0.90
CA ILE A 46 1.06 13.52 -0.80
C ILE A 46 1.03 12.74 0.51
N LEU A 47 0.75 13.43 1.62
CA LEU A 47 0.69 12.82 2.93
C LEU A 47 -0.51 11.87 3.07
N GLU A 48 -1.66 12.20 2.49
CA GLU A 48 -2.83 11.32 2.47
C GLU A 48 -2.56 10.02 1.71
N VAL A 49 -1.95 10.10 0.53
CA VAL A 49 -1.56 8.92 -0.26
C VAL A 49 -0.58 8.05 0.52
N SER A 50 0.43 8.68 1.14
CA SER A 50 1.44 7.98 1.92
C SER A 50 0.83 7.27 3.13
N TYR A 51 -0.08 7.93 3.85
CA TYR A 51 -0.80 7.35 4.98
C TYR A 51 -1.67 6.16 4.56
N LEU A 52 -2.41 6.27 3.46
CA LEU A 52 -3.22 5.18 2.92
C LEU A 52 -2.34 3.99 2.54
N HIS A 53 -1.24 4.23 1.83
CA HIS A 53 -0.32 3.16 1.42
C HIS A 53 0.31 2.45 2.63
N ALA A 54 0.67 3.21 3.68
CA ALA A 54 1.16 2.62 4.93
C ALA A 54 0.08 1.77 5.61
N ALA A 55 -1.18 2.21 5.59
CA ALA A 55 -2.30 1.49 6.19
C ALA A 55 -2.66 0.20 5.43
N THR A 56 -2.52 0.16 4.10
CA THR A 56 -2.85 -1.03 3.29
C THR A 56 -1.70 -2.01 3.11
N LYS A 57 -0.45 -1.61 3.41
CA LYS A 57 0.76 -2.41 3.15
C LYS A 57 0.67 -3.88 3.59
N GLU A 58 0.14 -4.16 4.78
CA GLU A 58 -0.02 -5.53 5.28
C GLU A 58 -1.17 -6.29 4.58
N GLN A 59 -2.25 -5.60 4.22
CA GLN A 59 -3.34 -6.20 3.44
C GLN A 59 -2.88 -6.51 2.01
N ASP A 60 -2.15 -5.60 1.39
CA ASP A 60 -1.57 -5.77 0.05
C ASP A 60 -0.59 -6.94 0.04
N LYS A 61 0.25 -7.06 1.08
CA LYS A 61 1.17 -8.20 1.23
C LYS A 61 0.44 -9.54 1.34
N LYS A 62 -0.59 -9.61 2.19
CA LYS A 62 -1.43 -10.82 2.33
C LYS A 62 -2.10 -11.20 1.02
N PHE A 63 -2.66 -10.23 0.31
CA PHE A 63 -3.30 -10.46 -0.98
C PHE A 63 -2.32 -11.03 -2.01
N VAL A 64 -1.09 -10.50 -2.07
CA VAL A 64 -0.02 -11.04 -2.94
C VAL A 64 0.35 -12.47 -2.55
N GLU A 65 0.44 -12.78 -1.26
CA GLU A 65 0.71 -14.14 -0.78
C GLU A 65 -0.43 -15.12 -1.14
N GLU A 66 -1.68 -14.68 -1.00
CA GLU A 66 -2.86 -15.47 -1.40
C GLU A 66 -2.87 -15.74 -2.91
N LEU A 67 -2.57 -14.73 -3.74
CA LEU A 67 -2.46 -14.90 -5.20
C LEU A 67 -1.39 -15.93 -5.57
N LYS A 68 -0.20 -15.84 -4.96
CA LYS A 68 0.87 -16.84 -5.18
C LYS A 68 0.45 -18.25 -4.74
N SER A 69 -0.32 -18.36 -3.66
CA SER A 69 -0.85 -19.66 -3.24
C SER A 69 -1.85 -20.23 -4.24
N VAL A 70 -2.68 -19.40 -4.86
CA VAL A 70 -3.63 -19.83 -5.90
C VAL A 70 -2.89 -20.29 -7.15
N GLU A 71 -1.88 -19.53 -7.58
CA GLU A 71 -1.03 -19.87 -8.72
C GLU A 71 -0.34 -21.24 -8.51
N LYS A 72 0.28 -21.45 -7.36
CA LYS A 72 0.92 -22.74 -7.03
C LYS A 72 -0.05 -23.92 -7.06
N LYS A 73 -1.26 -23.75 -6.51
CA LYS A 73 -2.29 -24.80 -6.53
C LYS A 73 -2.74 -25.13 -7.95
N TYR A 74 -2.81 -24.12 -8.81
CA TYR A 74 -3.16 -24.30 -10.21
C TYR A 74 -2.08 -25.08 -10.97
N GLU A 75 -0.81 -24.71 -10.78
CA GLU A 75 0.34 -25.43 -11.37
C GLU A 75 0.42 -26.88 -10.90
N GLU A 76 0.25 -27.12 -9.59
CA GLU A 76 0.19 -28.47 -9.02
C GLU A 76 -0.94 -29.29 -9.66
N LYS A 77 -2.12 -28.69 -9.84
CA LYS A 77 -3.26 -29.36 -10.46
C LYS A 77 -3.01 -29.69 -11.93
N ILE A 78 -2.38 -28.79 -12.69
CA ILE A 78 -1.97 -29.08 -14.08
C ILE A 78 -0.96 -30.23 -14.10
N HIS A 79 0.01 -30.23 -13.19
CA HIS A 79 1.00 -31.30 -13.13
C HIS A 79 0.35 -32.65 -12.82
N GLU A 80 -0.56 -32.70 -11.84
CA GLU A 80 -1.32 -33.91 -11.51
C GLU A 80 -2.10 -34.43 -12.73
N ILE A 81 -2.84 -33.55 -13.41
CA ILE A 81 -3.63 -33.93 -14.60
C ILE A 81 -2.73 -34.46 -15.70
N ASN A 82 -1.58 -33.83 -15.94
CA ASN A 82 -0.63 -34.28 -16.96
C ASN A 82 -0.01 -35.63 -16.61
N GLU A 83 0.34 -35.87 -15.34
CA GLU A 83 0.85 -37.18 -14.90
C GLU A 83 -0.21 -38.27 -15.03
N GLU A 84 -1.45 -37.98 -14.66
CA GLU A 84 -2.57 -38.92 -14.74
C GLU A 84 -2.86 -39.27 -16.20
N THR A 85 -2.91 -38.25 -17.07
CA THR A 85 -3.11 -38.43 -18.52
C THR A 85 -1.96 -39.23 -19.16
N ASN A 86 -0.71 -38.97 -18.79
CA ASN A 86 0.44 -39.73 -19.32
C ASN A 86 0.40 -41.20 -18.87
N LYS A 87 0.03 -41.48 -17.61
CA LYS A 87 -0.14 -42.86 -17.12
C LYS A 87 -1.25 -43.58 -17.86
N GLU A 88 -2.37 -42.91 -18.15
CA GLU A 88 -3.45 -43.48 -18.96
C GLU A 88 -2.97 -43.79 -20.38
N LEU A 89 -2.24 -42.87 -21.03
CA LEU A 89 -1.71 -43.10 -22.38
C LEU A 89 -0.72 -44.27 -22.43
N ASP A 90 0.19 -44.38 -21.47
CA ASP A 90 1.15 -45.49 -21.36
C ASP A 90 0.46 -46.84 -21.08
N SER A 91 -0.72 -46.83 -20.46
CA SER A 91 -1.48 -48.07 -20.19
C SER A 91 -2.25 -48.61 -21.40
N ILE A 92 -2.37 -47.82 -22.47
CA ILE A 92 -3.10 -48.18 -23.70
C ILE A 92 -2.13 -48.51 -24.85
N ALA A 93 -0.84 -48.18 -24.72
CA ALA A 93 0.24 -48.50 -25.66
C ALA A 93 0.82 -49.91 -25.43
#